data_AF-A0AAE3A445-F1
#
_entry.id   AF-A0AAE3A445-F1
#
_cell.length_a   1.000
_cell.length_b   1.000
_cell.length_c   1.000
_cell.angle_alpha   90.00
_cell.angle_beta   90.00
_cell.angle_gamma   90.00
#
_symmetry.space_group_name_H-M   'P 1'
#
loop_
_entity.id
_entity.type
_entity.pdbx_description
1 polymer ?
#
loop_
_entity_poly.entity_id
_entity_poly.type
_entity_poly.pdbx_seq_one_letter_code
_entity_poly.pdbx_strand_id
1 'polypeptide(L)'
;MGKEEKRVVLAAHEEAEQPAAEENTDWRNAGSIRDYLDAIGEQIENPHARCAIRREIGNHIEEQTEDYHREGMTPLAAAQEAVRQMGDPLQTGRELNRIHRPKFPTVLFGITVILTLVGIVMQGILFSHMETVGAENYLRNTILYNGIGLLLILGLLYGNYMKLVRFSYGLTALFIAAGLAGSMLGTHMWSGSYHDRYEAVYLLWMFLPVLYALLLYRMRTLSWKVILILDAVYLAAVLLLSQDITCSAGMMEAFLLSIVILFLAIKRGILPGKKRLLYLAADGLPDGKRGDRLYCQQYSAGTAWLFIVGWGKDQ
;
A
#
# COMPACT_ATOMS: atom_id res chain seq x y z
N MET A 1 52.64 27.79 56.50
CA MET A 1 52.18 26.88 55.43
C MET A 1 52.66 27.42 54.10
N GLY A 2 53.59 26.69 53.48
CA GLY A 2 54.28 27.12 52.26
C GLY A 2 53.36 27.12 51.05
N LYS A 3 53.71 27.90 50.03
CA LYS A 3 52.98 28.01 48.75
C LYS A 3 52.77 26.64 48.07
N GLU A 4 53.70 25.71 48.30
CA GLU A 4 53.63 24.29 47.89
C GLU A 4 52.46 23.54 48.55
N GLU A 5 52.29 23.72 49.86
CA GLU A 5 51.34 22.96 50.69
C GLU A 5 49.89 23.32 50.31
N LYS A 6 49.64 24.59 50.00
CA LYS A 6 48.36 25.03 49.46
C LYS A 6 48.06 24.47 48.06
N ARG A 7 49.09 24.24 47.22
CA ARG A 7 48.90 23.65 45.88
C ARG A 7 48.57 22.17 45.96
N VAL A 8 49.19 21.43 46.88
CA VAL A 8 48.90 20.00 47.07
C VAL A 8 47.49 19.80 47.64
N VAL A 9 47.06 20.65 48.57
CA VAL A 9 45.69 20.58 49.11
C VAL A 9 44.65 21.03 48.08
N LEU A 10 44.94 22.04 47.24
CA LEU A 10 44.04 22.43 46.14
C LEU A 10 43.94 21.32 45.09
N ALA A 11 45.07 20.72 44.70
CA ALA A 11 45.09 19.63 43.72
C ALA A 11 44.39 18.37 44.24
N ALA A 12 44.51 18.07 45.53
CA ALA A 12 43.78 16.97 46.17
C ALA A 12 42.27 17.24 46.29
N HIS A 13 41.86 18.50 46.42
CA HIS A 13 40.44 18.90 46.38
C HIS A 13 39.88 18.88 44.95
N GLU A 14 40.69 19.24 43.94
CA GLU A 14 40.34 19.18 42.51
C GLU A 14 40.26 17.74 41.97
N GLU A 15 41.07 16.81 42.47
CA GLU A 15 40.97 15.38 42.12
C GLU A 15 39.78 14.67 42.81
N ALA A 16 39.35 15.15 43.99
CA ALA A 16 38.18 14.61 44.70
C ALA A 16 36.84 15.14 44.18
N GLU A 17 36.87 16.18 43.34
CA GLU A 17 35.71 16.80 42.71
C GLU A 17 35.82 16.71 41.18
N GLN A 18 36.25 15.54 40.67
CA GLN A 18 35.91 15.17 39.31
C GLN A 18 34.37 15.15 39.24
N PRO A 19 33.74 16.07 38.49
CA PRO A 19 32.31 16.00 38.33
C PRO A 19 32.03 14.65 37.68
N ALA A 20 31.18 13.84 38.32
CA ALA A 20 30.59 12.66 37.72
C ALA A 20 30.28 13.01 36.27
N ALA A 21 30.97 12.35 35.34
CA ALA A 21 30.79 12.55 33.91
C ALA A 21 29.29 12.71 33.68
N GLU A 22 28.86 13.84 33.12
CA GLU A 22 27.48 14.09 32.77
C GLU A 22 26.98 12.85 32.01
N GLU A 23 26.27 12.00 32.74
CA GLU A 23 25.77 10.74 32.24
C GLU A 23 24.86 11.13 31.09
N ASN A 24 25.22 10.72 29.89
CA ASN A 24 24.42 10.98 28.69
C ASN A 24 23.06 10.32 28.92
N THR A 25 22.13 11.11 29.46
CA THR A 25 20.81 10.71 29.98
C THR A 25 19.86 10.33 28.85
N ASP A 26 20.28 10.54 27.60
CA ASP A 26 19.54 10.18 26.40
C ASP A 26 19.86 8.75 25.94
N TRP A 27 19.56 7.78 26.81
CA TRP A 27 19.69 6.36 26.50
C TRP A 27 18.80 5.92 25.33
N ARG A 28 17.75 6.69 25.01
CA ARG A 28 16.87 6.44 23.85
C ARG A 28 17.61 6.56 22.52
N ASN A 29 18.67 7.37 22.47
CA ASN A 29 19.53 7.53 21.30
C ASN A 29 20.86 6.77 21.42
N ALA A 30 20.95 5.81 22.35
CA ALA A 30 22.13 4.97 22.49
C ALA A 30 22.48 4.28 21.17
N GLY A 31 23.77 4.33 20.80
CA GLY A 31 24.27 3.71 19.57
C GLY A 31 23.92 2.23 19.46
N SER A 32 23.93 1.51 20.59
CA SER A 32 23.56 0.08 20.65
C SER A 32 22.13 -0.20 20.17
N ILE A 33 21.15 0.62 20.56
CA ILE A 33 19.75 0.47 20.12
C ILE A 33 19.67 0.77 18.62
N ARG A 34 20.30 1.86 18.18
CA ARG A 34 20.26 2.28 16.79
C ARG A 34 20.89 1.24 15.86
N ASP A 35 22.08 0.76 16.21
CA ASP A 35 22.81 -0.25 15.45
C ASP A 35 22.04 -1.58 15.38
N TYR A 36 21.37 -1.97 16.48
CA TYR A 36 20.51 -3.15 16.50
C TYR A 36 19.29 -3.01 15.56
N LEU A 37 18.59 -1.88 15.62
CA LEU A 37 17.43 -1.61 14.77
C LEU A 37 17.81 -1.42 13.30
N ASP A 38 18.99 -0.86 13.03
CA ASP A 38 19.55 -0.77 11.69
C ASP A 38 19.88 -2.16 11.14
N ALA A 39 20.58 -2.99 11.90
CA ALA A 39 20.92 -4.36 11.51
C ALA A 39 19.69 -5.23 11.25
N ILE A 40 18.65 -5.18 12.09
CA ILE A 40 17.36 -5.84 11.82
C ILE A 40 16.73 -5.28 10.55
N GLY A 41 16.72 -3.96 10.41
CA GLY A 41 16.11 -3.27 9.28
C GLY A 41 16.72 -3.69 7.94
N GLU A 42 18.04 -3.86 7.89
CA GLU A 42 18.77 -4.30 6.70
C GLU A 42 18.38 -5.70 6.24
N GLN A 43 17.99 -6.60 7.15
CA GLN A 43 17.54 -7.95 6.79
C GLN A 43 16.13 -7.98 6.18
N ILE A 44 15.34 -6.91 6.33
CA ILE A 44 13.93 -6.89 5.92
C ILE A 44 13.81 -6.28 4.52
N GLU A 45 13.46 -7.08 3.52
CA GLU A 45 13.30 -6.64 2.12
C GLU A 45 12.16 -5.63 1.96
N ASN A 46 11.04 -5.86 2.65
CA ASN A 46 9.83 -5.03 2.55
C ASN A 46 9.99 -3.69 3.29
N PRO A 47 10.03 -2.53 2.60
CA PRO A 47 10.23 -1.24 3.26
C PRO A 47 9.14 -0.89 4.28
N HIS A 48 7.91 -1.39 4.09
CA HIS A 48 6.80 -1.14 5.00
C HIS A 48 6.90 -1.97 6.27
N ALA A 49 7.20 -3.26 6.11
CA ALA A 49 7.44 -4.13 7.25
C ALA A 49 8.67 -3.64 8.03
N ARG A 50 9.70 -3.17 7.33
CA ARG A 50 10.90 -2.58 7.93
C ARG A 50 10.58 -1.41 8.87
N CYS A 51 9.74 -0.44 8.45
CA CYS A 51 9.33 0.68 9.31
C CYS A 51 8.52 0.19 10.52
N ALA A 52 7.56 -0.71 10.29
CA ALA A 52 6.67 -1.21 11.32
C ALA A 52 7.44 -2.02 12.39
N ILE A 53 8.28 -2.96 11.95
CA ILE A 53 9.09 -3.83 12.80
C ILE A 53 10.10 -3.01 13.60
N ARG A 54 10.82 -2.07 12.97
CA ARG A 54 11.77 -1.22 13.71
C ARG A 54 11.11 -0.43 14.84
N ARG A 55 9.87 0.03 14.62
CA ARG A 55 9.11 0.72 15.65
C ARG A 55 8.64 -0.24 16.74
N GLU A 56 8.10 -1.39 16.39
CA GLU A 56 7.62 -2.38 17.36
C GLU A 56 8.76 -2.90 18.25
N ILE A 57 9.89 -3.28 17.65
CA ILE A 57 11.08 -3.71 18.38
C ILE A 57 11.69 -2.55 19.16
N GLY A 58 11.75 -1.35 18.60
CA GLY A 58 12.23 -0.16 19.30
C GLY A 58 11.41 0.15 20.56
N ASN A 59 10.08 0.10 20.44
CA ASN A 59 9.18 0.26 21.59
C ASN A 59 9.37 -0.86 22.61
N HIS A 60 9.57 -2.10 22.17
CA HIS A 60 9.79 -3.22 23.08
C HIS A 60 11.12 -3.09 23.85
N ILE A 61 12.19 -2.63 23.19
CA ILE A 61 13.47 -2.30 23.85
C ILE A 61 13.27 -1.17 24.87
N GLU A 62 12.48 -0.15 24.51
CA GLU A 62 12.18 0.97 25.41
C GLU A 62 11.45 0.49 26.67
N GLU A 63 10.39 -0.32 26.51
CA GLU A 63 9.65 -0.92 27.62
C GLU A 63 10.55 -1.77 28.52
N GLN A 64 11.39 -2.64 27.94
CA GLN A 64 12.35 -3.45 28.71
C GLN A 64 13.38 -2.58 29.44
N THR A 65 13.83 -1.50 28.82
CA THR A 65 14.79 -0.57 29.44
C THR A 65 14.16 0.11 30.67
N GLU A 66 12.90 0.54 30.57
CA GLU A 66 12.18 1.10 31.71
C GLU A 66 12.01 0.09 32.85
N ASP A 67 11.72 -1.17 32.53
CA ASP A 67 11.58 -2.23 33.54
C ASP A 67 12.90 -2.47 34.27
N TYR A 68 14.02 -2.63 33.56
CA TYR A 68 15.35 -2.76 34.18
C TYR A 68 15.77 -1.54 34.99
N HIS A 69 15.37 -0.34 34.54
CA HIS A 69 15.61 0.88 35.30
C HIS A 69 14.83 0.89 36.62
N ARG A 70 13.57 0.42 36.63
CA ARG A 70 12.77 0.26 37.86
C ARG A 70 13.37 -0.79 38.80
N GLU A 71 14.06 -1.79 38.27
CA GLU A 71 14.82 -2.78 39.04
C GLU A 71 16.14 -2.25 39.63
N GLY A 72 16.49 -0.99 39.34
CA GLY A 72 17.62 -0.28 39.94
C GLY A 72 18.86 -0.15 39.05
N MET A 73 18.80 -0.55 37.78
CA MET A 73 19.89 -0.31 36.82
C MET A 73 19.94 1.16 36.39
N THR A 74 21.12 1.67 36.05
CA THR A 74 21.23 2.99 35.40
C THR A 74 20.58 2.94 34.01
N PRO A 75 20.04 4.07 33.50
CA PRO A 75 19.32 4.06 32.21
C PRO A 75 20.16 3.53 31.04
N LEU A 76 21.46 3.83 31.01
CA LEU A 76 22.36 3.36 29.96
C LEU A 76 22.64 1.85 30.08
N ALA A 77 22.84 1.35 31.30
CA ALA A 77 23.06 -0.08 31.54
C ALA A 77 21.79 -0.89 31.25
N ALA A 78 20.62 -0.38 31.63
CA ALA A 78 19.31 -0.95 31.33
C ALA A 78 19.09 -1.08 29.81
N ALA A 79 19.44 -0.05 29.03
CA ALA A 79 19.33 -0.06 27.57
C ALA A 79 20.25 -1.11 26.92
N GLN A 80 21.48 -1.24 27.42
CA GLN A 80 22.42 -2.26 26.94
C GLN A 80 21.94 -3.66 27.25
N GLU A 81 21.40 -3.88 28.46
CA GLU A 81 20.84 -5.17 28.86
C GLU A 81 19.58 -5.53 28.06
N ALA A 82 18.68 -4.56 27.82
CA ALA A 82 17.52 -4.74 26.95
C ALA A 82 17.92 -5.18 25.53
N VAL A 83 18.90 -4.51 24.91
CA VAL A 83 19.42 -4.92 23.60
C VAL A 83 20.07 -6.30 23.66
N ARG A 84 20.82 -6.62 24.73
CA ARG A 84 21.46 -7.92 24.91
C ARG A 84 20.44 -9.06 24.96
N GLN A 85 19.29 -8.84 25.61
CA GLN A 85 18.20 -9.82 25.74
C GLN A 85 17.44 -10.04 24.41
N MET A 86 17.45 -9.05 23.51
CA MET A 86 16.87 -9.20 22.18
C MET A 86 17.63 -10.19 21.28
N GLY A 87 18.89 -10.48 21.61
CA GLY A 87 19.70 -11.51 20.94
C GLY A 87 20.38 -11.02 19.65
N ASP A 88 20.53 -11.90 18.67
CA ASP A 88 21.22 -11.61 17.42
C ASP A 88 20.28 -10.88 16.43
N PRO A 89 20.58 -9.62 16.04
CA PRO A 89 19.73 -8.86 15.12
C PRO A 89 19.65 -9.49 13.73
N LEU A 90 20.69 -10.21 13.28
CA LEU A 90 20.72 -10.80 11.94
C LEU A 90 19.77 -11.98 11.84
N GLN A 91 19.76 -12.86 12.84
CA GLN A 91 18.84 -14.00 12.90
C GLN A 91 17.39 -13.53 13.05
N THR A 92 17.13 -12.65 14.02
CA THR A 92 15.80 -12.06 14.25
C THR A 92 15.26 -11.37 13.00
N GLY A 93 16.11 -10.57 12.34
CA GLY A 93 15.75 -9.89 11.09
C GLY A 93 15.40 -10.86 9.95
N ARG A 94 16.11 -12.00 9.80
CA ARG A 94 15.83 -13.00 8.77
C ARG A 94 14.51 -13.73 8.98
N GLU A 95 14.22 -14.13 10.22
CA GLU A 95 12.94 -14.77 10.56
C GLU A 95 11.76 -13.81 10.35
N LEU A 96 11.92 -12.55 10.76
CA LEU A 96 10.92 -11.52 10.50
C LEU A 96 10.73 -11.26 9.00
N ASN A 97 11.82 -11.20 8.22
CA ASN A 97 11.75 -11.04 6.78
C ASN A 97 11.04 -12.22 6.10
N ARG A 98 11.24 -13.46 6.57
CA ARG A 98 10.59 -14.66 6.01
C ARG A 98 9.06 -14.56 6.05
N ILE A 99 8.51 -14.01 7.12
CA ILE A 99 7.05 -13.83 7.30
C ILE A 99 6.55 -12.62 6.50
N HIS A 100 7.33 -11.56 6.43
CA HIS A 100 6.92 -10.27 5.83
C HIS A 100 7.33 -10.07 4.37
N ARG A 101 7.96 -11.08 3.75
CA ARG A 101 8.44 -11.00 2.37
C ARG A 101 7.27 -10.80 1.40
N PRO A 102 7.33 -9.78 0.52
CA PRO A 102 6.28 -9.57 -0.47
C PRO A 102 6.35 -10.71 -1.50
N LYS A 103 5.30 -11.54 -1.54
CA LYS A 103 5.20 -12.64 -2.52
C LYS A 103 4.34 -12.17 -3.69
N PHE A 104 4.93 -12.17 -4.88
CA PHE A 104 4.17 -12.01 -6.12
C PHE A 104 3.31 -13.26 -6.33
N PRO A 105 2.00 -13.14 -6.62
CA PRO A 105 1.12 -14.29 -6.83
C PRO A 105 1.35 -14.91 -8.22
N THR A 106 2.52 -15.53 -8.41
CA THR A 106 2.99 -16.07 -9.70
C THR A 106 1.98 -17.04 -10.32
N VAL A 107 1.29 -17.84 -9.51
CA VAL A 107 0.27 -18.79 -10.00
C VAL A 107 -0.90 -18.06 -10.65
N LEU A 108 -1.43 -17.02 -10.01
CA LEU A 108 -2.55 -16.24 -10.55
C LEU A 108 -2.13 -15.47 -11.80
N PHE A 109 -0.94 -14.87 -11.78
CA PHE A 109 -0.40 -14.21 -12.96
C PHE A 109 -0.23 -15.19 -14.13
N GLY A 110 0.27 -16.40 -13.87
CA GLY A 110 0.37 -17.46 -14.87
C GLY A 110 -0.98 -17.87 -15.46
N ILE A 111 -2.00 -18.04 -14.61
CA ILE A 111 -3.38 -18.32 -15.06
C ILE A 111 -3.90 -17.19 -15.95
N THR A 112 -3.72 -15.92 -15.55
CA THR A 112 -4.14 -14.76 -16.35
C THR A 112 -3.48 -14.77 -17.73
N VAL A 113 -2.16 -14.99 -17.81
CA VAL A 113 -1.44 -15.06 -19.09
C VAL A 113 -1.99 -16.18 -19.97
N ILE A 114 -2.22 -17.38 -19.41
CA ILE A 114 -2.78 -18.51 -20.16
C ILE A 114 -4.18 -18.17 -20.69
N LEU A 115 -5.06 -17.63 -19.85
CA LEU A 115 -6.42 -17.26 -20.25
C LEU A 115 -6.42 -16.19 -21.35
N THR A 116 -5.52 -15.20 -21.27
CA THR A 116 -5.35 -14.19 -22.32
C THR A 116 -4.91 -14.83 -23.64
N LEU A 117 -3.94 -15.75 -23.61
CA LEU A 117 -3.48 -16.45 -24.82
C LEU A 117 -4.59 -17.30 -25.44
N VAL A 118 -5.35 -18.03 -24.62
CA VAL A 118 -6.53 -18.79 -25.09
C VAL A 118 -7.54 -17.86 -25.75
N GLY A 119 -7.82 -16.71 -25.14
CA GLY A 119 -8.72 -15.69 -25.71
C GLY A 119 -8.26 -15.19 -27.09
N ILE A 120 -6.96 -14.89 -27.24
CA ILE A 120 -6.38 -14.46 -28.52
C ILE A 120 -6.50 -15.56 -29.60
N VAL A 121 -6.21 -16.82 -29.24
CA VAL A 121 -6.33 -17.95 -30.17
C VAL A 121 -7.78 -18.15 -30.60
N MET A 122 -8.72 -18.12 -29.64
CA MET A 122 -10.16 -18.25 -29.92
C MET A 122 -10.66 -17.14 -30.83
N GLN A 123 -10.27 -15.89 -30.57
CA GLN A 123 -10.58 -14.76 -31.47
C GLN A 123 -10.01 -15.01 -32.86
N GLY A 124 -8.74 -15.43 -32.98
CA GLY A 124 -8.11 -15.75 -34.26
C GLY A 124 -8.89 -16.78 -35.08
N ILE A 125 -9.36 -17.86 -34.44
CA ILE A 125 -10.18 -18.90 -35.07
C ILE A 125 -11.55 -18.35 -35.51
N LEU A 126 -12.20 -17.54 -34.65
CA LEU A 126 -13.49 -16.92 -34.98
C LEU A 126 -13.37 -15.99 -36.20
N PHE A 127 -12.36 -15.13 -36.23
CA PHE A 127 -12.16 -14.20 -37.33
C PHE A 127 -11.68 -14.87 -38.62
N SER A 128 -10.98 -16.01 -38.55
CA SER A 128 -10.60 -16.75 -39.76
C SER A 128 -11.80 -17.38 -40.49
N HIS A 129 -12.92 -17.62 -39.78
CA HIS A 129 -14.14 -18.19 -40.36
C HIS A 129 -15.14 -17.12 -40.82
N MET A 130 -14.99 -15.89 -40.36
CA MET A 130 -15.79 -14.74 -40.79
C MET A 130 -15.03 -14.09 -41.94
N GLU A 131 -15.37 -14.36 -43.21
CA GLU A 131 -14.79 -13.72 -44.41
C GLU A 131 -15.02 -12.20 -44.42
N THR A 132 -14.34 -11.50 -43.52
CA THR A 132 -14.53 -10.09 -43.20
C THR A 132 -13.28 -9.32 -43.61
N VAL A 133 -13.48 -8.28 -44.41
CA VAL A 133 -12.41 -7.38 -44.83
C VAL A 133 -11.80 -6.75 -43.58
N GLY A 134 -10.53 -7.07 -43.29
CA GLY A 134 -9.79 -6.51 -42.15
C GLY A 134 -9.45 -7.48 -41.01
N ALA A 135 -9.71 -8.79 -41.14
CA ALA A 135 -9.40 -9.80 -40.11
C ALA A 135 -7.92 -9.77 -39.63
N GLU A 136 -6.96 -9.54 -40.53
CA GLU A 136 -5.54 -9.42 -40.17
C GLU A 136 -5.24 -8.17 -39.33
N ASN A 137 -5.92 -7.05 -39.61
CA ASN A 137 -5.78 -5.84 -38.82
C ASN A 137 -6.35 -6.02 -37.41
N TYR A 138 -7.45 -6.76 -37.28
CA TYR A 138 -8.07 -7.04 -35.98
C TYR A 138 -7.16 -7.89 -35.09
N LEU A 139 -6.65 -9.03 -35.60
CA LEU A 139 -5.75 -9.89 -34.82
C LEU A 139 -4.47 -9.14 -34.40
N ARG A 140 -3.90 -8.35 -35.31
CA ARG A 140 -2.73 -7.50 -35.01
C ARG A 140 -3.05 -6.50 -33.89
N ASN A 141 -4.18 -5.80 -33.98
CA ASN A 141 -4.60 -4.83 -32.96
C ASN A 141 -4.86 -5.50 -31.60
N THR A 142 -5.50 -6.68 -31.57
CA THR A 142 -5.68 -7.48 -30.35
C THR A 142 -4.35 -7.79 -29.69
N ILE A 143 -3.36 -8.29 -30.45
CA ILE A 143 -2.03 -8.61 -29.92
C ILE A 143 -1.35 -7.34 -29.38
N LEU A 144 -1.42 -6.24 -30.12
CA LEU A 144 -0.84 -4.95 -29.71
C LEU A 144 -1.46 -4.43 -28.41
N TYR A 145 -2.79 -4.39 -28.30
CA TYR A 145 -3.48 -3.90 -27.10
C TYR A 145 -3.23 -4.78 -25.88
N ASN A 146 -3.20 -6.11 -26.04
CA ASN A 146 -2.83 -7.01 -24.95
C ASN A 146 -1.36 -6.84 -24.52
N GLY A 147 -0.45 -6.61 -25.48
CA GLY A 147 0.95 -6.31 -25.20
C GLY A 147 1.13 -5.01 -24.42
N ILE A 148 0.44 -3.94 -24.82
CA ILE A 148 0.43 -2.66 -24.10
C ILE A 148 -0.17 -2.86 -22.69
N GLY A 149 -1.29 -3.58 -22.57
CA GLY A 149 -1.91 -3.89 -21.28
C GLY A 149 -0.97 -4.65 -20.33
N LEU A 150 -0.25 -5.64 -20.85
CA LEU A 150 0.75 -6.39 -20.08
C LEU A 150 1.88 -5.49 -19.59
N LEU A 151 2.42 -4.63 -20.47
CA LEU A 151 3.46 -3.67 -20.10
C LEU A 151 2.96 -2.68 -19.04
N LEU A 152 1.72 -2.20 -19.14
CA LEU A 152 1.11 -1.33 -18.14
C LEU A 152 0.95 -2.04 -16.78
N ILE A 153 0.46 -3.29 -16.77
CA ILE A 153 0.31 -4.08 -15.54
C ILE A 153 1.68 -4.31 -14.90
N LEU A 154 2.69 -4.71 -15.66
CA LEU A 154 4.06 -4.87 -15.16
C LEU A 154 4.61 -3.54 -14.65
N GLY A 155 4.38 -2.45 -15.37
CA GLY A 155 4.76 -1.10 -14.95
C GLY A 155 4.09 -0.67 -13.64
N LEU A 156 2.83 -1.05 -13.39
CA LEU A 156 2.13 -0.78 -12.14
C LEU A 156 2.60 -1.68 -10.99
N LEU A 157 2.95 -2.94 -11.29
CA LEU A 157 3.43 -3.91 -10.30
C LEU A 157 4.83 -3.57 -9.78
N TYR A 158 5.75 -3.21 -10.68
CA TYR A 158 7.12 -2.86 -10.34
C TYR A 158 7.32 -1.36 -10.10
N GLY A 159 6.39 -0.53 -10.59
CA GLY A 159 6.41 0.91 -10.39
C GLY A 159 5.84 1.33 -9.05
N ASN A 160 6.22 2.53 -8.62
CA ASN A 160 5.68 3.13 -7.41
C ASN A 160 4.25 3.67 -7.65
N TYR A 161 3.27 2.77 -7.60
CA TYR A 161 1.85 3.08 -7.81
C TYR A 161 1.29 4.08 -6.78
N MET A 162 1.98 4.34 -5.65
CA MET A 162 1.59 5.39 -4.72
C MET A 162 1.58 6.77 -5.36
N LYS A 163 2.46 7.01 -6.34
CA LYS A 163 2.43 8.25 -7.13
C LYS A 163 1.09 8.40 -7.83
N LEU A 164 0.52 7.31 -8.34
CA LEU A 164 -0.77 7.30 -9.02
C LEU A 164 -1.94 7.57 -8.05
N VAL A 165 -1.89 7.01 -6.84
CA VAL A 165 -2.90 7.26 -5.79
C VAL A 165 -2.98 8.75 -5.42
N ARG A 166 -1.86 9.48 -5.43
CA ARG A 166 -1.85 10.94 -5.16
C ARG A 166 -2.68 11.72 -6.19
N PHE A 167 -2.70 11.25 -7.44
CA PHE A 167 -3.43 11.89 -8.53
C PHE A 167 -4.83 11.30 -8.76
N SER A 168 -5.32 10.41 -7.89
CA SER A 168 -6.58 9.68 -8.11
C SER A 168 -7.79 10.59 -8.35
N TYR A 169 -7.93 11.68 -7.60
CA TYR A 169 -8.99 12.67 -7.82
C TYR A 169 -8.88 13.35 -9.20
N GLY A 170 -7.67 13.74 -9.61
CA GLY A 170 -7.44 14.37 -10.91
C GLY A 170 -7.67 13.42 -12.07
N LEU A 171 -7.22 12.17 -11.95
CA LEU A 171 -7.47 11.12 -12.96
C LEU A 171 -8.96 10.79 -13.08
N THR A 172 -9.67 10.76 -11.95
CA THR A 172 -11.12 10.53 -11.94
C THR A 172 -11.88 11.71 -12.53
N ALA A 173 -11.50 12.94 -12.18
CA ALA A 173 -12.11 14.15 -12.75
C ALA A 173 -11.84 14.24 -14.26
N LEU A 174 -10.62 13.92 -14.70
CA LEU A 174 -10.26 13.84 -16.12
C LEU A 174 -11.09 12.79 -16.85
N PHE A 175 -11.29 11.61 -16.25
CA PHE A 175 -12.12 10.55 -16.80
C PHE A 175 -13.57 11.00 -17.01
N ILE A 176 -14.18 11.60 -15.98
CA ILE A 176 -15.55 12.12 -16.04
C ILE A 176 -15.65 13.25 -17.08
N ALA A 177 -14.67 14.17 -17.09
CA ALA A 177 -14.62 15.27 -18.05
C ALA A 177 -14.46 14.77 -19.49
N ALA A 178 -13.62 13.76 -19.72
CA ALA A 178 -13.45 13.13 -21.02
C ALA A 178 -14.72 12.40 -21.47
N GLY A 179 -15.43 11.73 -20.54
CA GLY A 179 -16.73 11.12 -20.80
C GLY A 179 -17.79 12.15 -21.18
N LEU A 180 -17.90 13.25 -20.41
CA LEU A 180 -18.84 14.36 -20.68
C LEU A 180 -18.53 15.07 -22.00
N ALA A 181 -17.25 15.35 -22.26
CA ALA A 181 -16.81 15.91 -23.52
C ALA A 181 -17.11 14.94 -24.68
N GLY A 182 -16.83 13.65 -24.49
CA GLY A 182 -17.20 12.60 -25.44
C GLY A 182 -18.70 12.61 -25.75
N SER A 183 -19.58 12.70 -24.75
CA SER A 183 -21.03 12.73 -24.97
C SER A 183 -21.53 14.05 -25.59
N MET A 184 -20.92 15.19 -25.24
CA MET A 184 -21.34 16.51 -25.75
C MET A 184 -20.82 16.80 -27.16
N LEU A 185 -19.61 16.34 -27.51
CA LEU A 185 -19.03 16.49 -28.83
C LEU A 185 -19.35 15.30 -29.77
N GLY A 186 -19.92 14.22 -29.23
CA GLY A 186 -19.93 12.86 -29.77
C GLY A 186 -20.93 12.49 -30.86
N THR A 187 -21.78 13.40 -31.33
CA THR A 187 -22.57 13.16 -32.56
C THR A 187 -22.03 13.92 -33.78
N HIS A 188 -21.24 14.98 -33.56
CA HIS A 188 -20.81 15.90 -34.63
C HIS A 188 -19.31 15.88 -34.96
N MET A 189 -18.43 15.45 -34.04
CA MET A 189 -16.97 15.52 -34.26
C MET A 189 -16.29 14.20 -34.59
N TRP A 190 -16.90 13.06 -34.27
CA TRP A 190 -16.26 11.76 -34.50
C TRP A 190 -16.57 11.25 -35.91
N SER A 191 -15.75 11.58 -36.91
CA SER A 191 -15.95 11.13 -38.31
C SER A 191 -15.72 9.62 -38.53
N GLY A 192 -15.27 8.88 -37.50
CA GLY A 192 -15.03 7.43 -37.55
C GLY A 192 -16.30 6.57 -37.59
N SER A 193 -16.12 5.32 -37.99
CA SER A 193 -17.21 4.34 -38.13
C SER A 193 -17.90 4.08 -36.79
N TYR A 194 -19.15 3.62 -36.82
CA TYR A 194 -19.91 3.25 -35.60
C TYR A 194 -19.13 2.27 -34.71
N HIS A 195 -18.35 1.37 -35.33
CA HIS A 195 -17.46 0.43 -34.68
C HIS A 195 -16.32 1.11 -33.90
N ASP A 196 -15.62 2.08 -34.50
CA ASP A 196 -14.50 2.79 -33.87
C ASP A 196 -14.97 3.59 -32.63
N ARG A 197 -16.19 4.14 -32.69
CA ARG A 197 -16.83 4.83 -31.56
C ARG A 197 -17.12 3.87 -30.42
N TYR A 198 -17.65 2.68 -30.74
CA TYR A 198 -17.95 1.64 -29.76
C TYR A 198 -16.68 1.15 -29.06
N GLU A 199 -15.62 0.84 -29.80
CA GLU A 199 -14.36 0.35 -29.24
C GLU A 199 -13.68 1.39 -28.32
N ALA A 200 -13.64 2.66 -28.73
CA ALA A 200 -13.04 3.71 -27.93
C ALA A 200 -13.77 3.92 -26.59
N VAL A 201 -15.10 3.88 -26.61
CA VAL A 201 -15.91 4.00 -25.40
C VAL A 201 -15.78 2.77 -24.52
N TYR A 202 -15.77 1.57 -25.10
CA TYR A 202 -15.56 0.32 -24.36
C TYR A 202 -14.20 0.31 -23.62
N LEU A 203 -13.13 0.70 -24.31
CA LEU A 203 -11.79 0.78 -23.71
C LEU A 203 -11.73 1.82 -22.59
N LEU A 204 -12.41 2.96 -22.75
CA LEU A 204 -12.53 3.96 -21.69
C LEU A 204 -13.18 3.34 -20.44
N TRP A 205 -14.30 2.63 -20.59
CA TRP A 205 -15.01 2.00 -19.47
C TRP A 205 -14.18 0.94 -18.72
N MET A 206 -13.26 0.24 -19.37
CA MET A 206 -12.38 -0.73 -18.71
C MET A 206 -11.41 -0.10 -17.70
N PHE A 207 -11.14 1.20 -17.77
CA PHE A 207 -10.31 1.90 -16.77
C PHE A 207 -11.08 2.27 -15.49
N LEU A 208 -12.42 2.23 -15.54
CA LEU A 208 -13.29 2.62 -14.42
C LEU A 208 -12.99 1.84 -13.12
N PRO A 209 -12.89 0.49 -13.13
CA PRO A 209 -12.64 -0.27 -11.89
C PRO A 209 -11.26 0.05 -11.28
N VAL A 210 -10.27 0.38 -12.11
CA VAL A 210 -8.92 0.77 -11.65
C VAL A 210 -8.96 2.14 -10.98
N LEU A 211 -9.61 3.13 -11.60
CA LEU A 211 -9.81 4.46 -11.01
C LEU A 211 -10.60 4.38 -9.71
N TYR A 212 -11.63 3.54 -9.70
CA TYR A 212 -12.45 3.26 -8.53
C TYR A 212 -11.61 2.68 -7.37
N ALA A 213 -10.77 1.68 -7.65
CA ALA A 213 -9.85 1.12 -6.65
C ALA A 213 -8.89 2.17 -6.08
N LEU A 214 -8.32 3.04 -6.94
CA LEU A 214 -7.43 4.13 -6.51
C LEU A 214 -8.17 5.16 -5.63
N LEU A 215 -9.41 5.48 -5.98
CA LEU A 215 -10.25 6.43 -5.25
C LEU A 215 -10.63 5.88 -3.87
N LEU A 216 -11.12 4.64 -3.80
CA LEU A 216 -11.40 3.95 -2.53
C LEU A 216 -10.15 3.92 -1.64
N TYR A 217 -9.00 3.64 -2.24
CA TYR A 217 -7.75 3.60 -1.51
C TYR A 217 -7.32 4.96 -0.96
N ARG A 218 -7.48 6.03 -1.74
CA ARG A 218 -7.21 7.40 -1.31
C ARG A 218 -8.11 7.83 -0.15
N MET A 219 -9.36 7.36 -0.16
CA MET A 219 -10.41 7.74 0.79
C MET A 219 -10.47 6.84 2.03
N ARG A 220 -9.57 5.87 2.17
CA ARG A 220 -9.53 4.90 3.28
C ARG A 220 -9.44 5.50 4.69
N THR A 221 -9.11 6.77 4.82
CA THR A 221 -9.03 7.47 6.12
C THR A 221 -10.31 8.25 6.46
N LEU A 222 -11.22 8.41 5.51
CA LEU A 222 -12.50 9.11 5.67
C LEU A 222 -13.57 8.15 6.16
N SER A 223 -14.52 8.61 6.98
CA SER A 223 -15.64 7.80 7.49
C SER A 223 -16.34 6.99 6.39
N TRP A 224 -16.71 5.72 6.68
CA TRP A 224 -17.44 4.84 5.76
C TRP A 224 -18.69 5.48 5.12
N LYS A 225 -19.36 6.38 5.84
CA LYS A 225 -20.53 7.12 5.30
C LYS A 225 -20.16 8.04 4.14
N VAL A 226 -19.01 8.71 4.23
CA VAL A 226 -18.49 9.60 3.19
C VAL A 226 -18.13 8.80 1.95
N ILE A 227 -17.55 7.61 2.15
CA ILE A 227 -17.22 6.69 1.05
C ILE A 227 -18.50 6.27 0.32
N LEU A 228 -19.57 5.85 1.01
CA LEU A 228 -20.83 5.47 0.37
C LEU A 228 -21.51 6.60 -0.39
N ILE A 229 -21.45 7.84 0.13
CA ILE A 229 -22.04 8.99 -0.56
C ILE A 229 -21.25 9.31 -1.83
N LEU A 230 -19.92 9.33 -1.75
CA LEU A 230 -19.07 9.56 -2.92
C LEU A 230 -19.20 8.43 -3.94
N ASP A 231 -19.36 7.20 -3.48
CA ASP A 231 -19.62 6.03 -4.30
C ASP A 231 -20.97 6.15 -5.04
N ALA A 232 -22.03 6.56 -4.35
CA ALA A 232 -23.33 6.82 -4.97
C ALA A 232 -23.28 7.97 -6.00
N VAL A 233 -22.51 9.04 -5.72
CA VAL A 233 -22.30 10.14 -6.67
C VAL A 233 -21.49 9.68 -7.88
N TYR A 234 -20.46 8.87 -7.68
CA TYR A 234 -19.65 8.29 -8.74
C TYR A 234 -20.49 7.38 -9.66
N LEU A 235 -21.31 6.53 -9.05
CA LEU A 235 -22.25 5.64 -9.73
C LEU A 235 -23.31 6.44 -10.52
N ALA A 236 -23.86 7.49 -9.93
CA ALA A 236 -24.81 8.38 -10.60
C ALA A 236 -24.18 9.12 -11.78
N ALA A 237 -22.96 9.63 -11.64
CA ALA A 237 -22.23 10.26 -12.75
C ALA A 237 -21.98 9.28 -13.90
N VAL A 238 -21.63 8.03 -13.58
CA VAL A 238 -21.45 6.95 -14.56
C VAL A 238 -22.74 6.60 -15.28
N LEU A 239 -23.88 6.50 -14.57
CA LEU A 239 -25.19 6.24 -15.17
C LEU A 239 -25.70 7.43 -16.00
N LEU A 240 -25.34 8.67 -15.65
CA LEU A 240 -25.70 9.85 -16.44
C LEU A 240 -24.88 9.94 -17.73
N LEU A 241 -23.66 9.41 -17.75
CA LEU A 241 -22.82 9.30 -18.93
C LEU A 241 -23.22 8.15 -19.87
N SER A 242 -24.19 7.31 -19.46
CA SER A 242 -24.57 6.06 -20.13
C SER A 242 -25.77 6.16 -21.07
N GLN A 243 -26.21 7.37 -21.45
CA GLN A 243 -27.52 7.54 -22.06
C GLN A 243 -27.63 7.03 -23.53
N ASP A 244 -26.53 6.58 -24.12
CA ASP A 244 -26.51 5.95 -25.45
C ASP A 244 -26.50 4.41 -25.38
N ILE A 245 -27.36 3.79 -26.21
CA ILE A 245 -27.59 2.33 -26.33
C ILE A 245 -26.30 1.53 -26.63
N THR A 246 -25.28 2.18 -27.17
CA THR A 246 -23.99 1.58 -27.55
C THR A 246 -23.09 1.18 -26.39
N CYS A 247 -23.41 1.50 -25.13
CA CYS A 247 -22.48 1.29 -24.02
C CYS A 247 -22.83 0.13 -23.05
N SER A 248 -23.85 -0.69 -23.31
CA SER A 248 -24.42 -1.53 -22.23
C SER A 248 -23.49 -2.63 -21.67
N ALA A 249 -22.74 -3.35 -22.50
CA ALA A 249 -21.96 -4.51 -22.05
C ALA A 249 -20.73 -4.13 -21.21
N GLY A 250 -19.86 -3.28 -21.73
CA GLY A 250 -18.64 -2.84 -21.02
C GLY A 250 -18.95 -2.06 -19.74
N MET A 251 -20.07 -1.35 -19.71
CA MET A 251 -20.55 -0.66 -18.51
C MET A 251 -21.03 -1.62 -17.44
N MET A 252 -21.83 -2.62 -17.81
CA MET A 252 -22.27 -3.65 -16.86
C MET A 252 -21.07 -4.40 -16.29
N GLU A 253 -20.08 -4.74 -17.12
CA GLU A 253 -18.85 -5.38 -16.66
C GLU A 253 -18.07 -4.49 -15.68
N ALA A 254 -17.80 -3.23 -16.04
CA ALA A 254 -17.07 -2.28 -15.19
C ALA A 254 -17.81 -2.02 -13.85
N PHE A 255 -19.14 -1.97 -13.88
CA PHE A 255 -19.99 -1.83 -12.70
C PHE A 255 -19.87 -3.05 -11.77
N LEU A 256 -20.00 -4.26 -12.32
CA LEU A 256 -19.86 -5.49 -11.55
C LEU A 256 -18.48 -5.61 -10.91
N LEU A 257 -17.42 -5.28 -11.66
CA LEU A 257 -16.05 -5.25 -11.13
C LEU A 257 -15.89 -4.24 -10.00
N SER A 258 -16.50 -3.05 -10.12
CA SER A 258 -16.45 -2.03 -9.08
C SER A 258 -17.14 -2.49 -7.79
N ILE A 259 -18.29 -3.18 -7.89
CA ILE A 259 -18.97 -3.79 -6.74
C ILE A 259 -18.08 -4.85 -6.07
N VAL A 260 -17.44 -5.71 -6.87
CA VAL A 260 -16.53 -6.73 -6.34
C VAL A 260 -15.35 -6.08 -5.61
N ILE A 261 -14.77 -5.02 -6.17
CA ILE A 261 -13.67 -4.26 -5.53
C ILE A 261 -14.14 -3.66 -4.21
N LEU A 262 -15.32 -3.05 -4.16
CA LEU A 262 -15.89 -2.50 -2.93
C LEU A 262 -16.08 -3.58 -1.87
N PHE A 263 -16.68 -4.71 -2.24
CA PHE A 263 -16.89 -5.84 -1.34
C PHE A 263 -15.56 -6.37 -0.77
N LEU A 264 -14.55 -6.54 -1.63
CA LEU A 264 -13.21 -6.95 -1.21
C LEU A 264 -12.57 -5.92 -0.28
N ALA A 265 -12.70 -4.62 -0.55
CA ALA A 265 -12.18 -3.56 0.30
C ALA A 265 -12.81 -3.56 1.69
N ILE A 266 -14.11 -3.85 1.79
CA ILE A 266 -14.83 -4.01 3.06
C ILE A 266 -14.35 -5.26 3.79
N LYS A 267 -14.34 -6.42 3.12
CA LYS A 267 -13.92 -7.71 3.72
C LYS A 267 -12.48 -7.65 4.24
N ARG A 268 -11.61 -6.91 3.55
CA ARG A 268 -10.20 -6.73 3.92
C ARG A 268 -9.97 -5.63 4.95
N GLY A 269 -11.00 -4.92 5.41
CA GLY A 269 -10.88 -3.88 6.43
C GLY A 269 -10.08 -2.66 5.98
N ILE A 270 -10.02 -2.40 4.66
CA ILE A 270 -9.32 -1.23 4.10
C ILE A 270 -10.07 0.06 4.43
N LEU A 271 -11.41 0.02 4.47
CA LEU A 271 -12.26 1.17 4.76
C LEU A 271 -12.52 1.32 6.26
N PRO A 272 -12.62 2.55 6.78
CA PRO A 272 -12.77 2.79 8.21
C PRO A 272 -14.24 2.72 8.60
N GLY A 273 -14.62 1.60 9.20
CA GLY A 273 -15.94 1.38 9.78
C GLY A 273 -15.79 0.82 11.18
N LYS A 274 -16.65 1.26 12.10
CA LYS A 274 -16.76 0.61 13.41
C LYS A 274 -17.03 -0.87 13.15
N LYS A 275 -16.07 -1.68 13.56
CA LYS A 275 -16.13 -3.14 13.69
C LYS A 275 -17.33 -3.66 14.52
N ARG A 276 -18.32 -2.83 14.89
CA ARG A 276 -19.48 -3.25 15.69
C ARG A 276 -20.50 -4.09 14.92
N LEU A 277 -20.62 -3.98 13.59
CA LEU A 277 -21.61 -4.76 12.84
C LEU A 277 -21.07 -6.12 12.34
N LEU A 278 -19.76 -6.35 12.40
CA LEU A 278 -19.11 -7.61 12.01
C LEU A 278 -18.59 -8.43 13.21
N TYR A 279 -18.47 -7.82 14.40
CA TYR A 279 -17.99 -8.48 15.63
C TYR A 279 -19.14 -8.88 16.58
N LEU A 280 -20.40 -8.83 16.14
CA LEU A 280 -21.49 -9.53 16.85
C LEU A 280 -21.39 -11.07 16.74
N ALA A 281 -20.32 -11.59 16.11
CA ALA A 281 -19.99 -13.01 16.06
C ALA A 281 -18.62 -13.37 16.67
N ALA A 282 -17.86 -12.43 17.25
CA ALA A 282 -16.58 -12.76 17.87
C ALA A 282 -16.20 -11.76 18.97
N ASP A 283 -16.28 -12.24 20.20
CA ASP A 283 -15.91 -11.57 21.44
C ASP A 283 -14.43 -11.16 21.49
N GLY A 284 -14.18 -10.04 22.20
CA GLY A 284 -12.98 -9.78 23.00
C GLY A 284 -11.70 -9.30 22.29
N LEU A 285 -11.40 -7.99 22.34
CA LEU A 285 -10.24 -7.42 23.06
C LEU A 285 -10.11 -5.87 22.87
N PRO A 286 -9.46 -5.14 23.81
CA PRO A 286 -9.63 -3.70 24.03
C PRO A 286 -8.62 -2.78 23.31
N ASP A 287 -8.99 -1.49 23.30
CA ASP A 287 -8.39 -0.32 22.65
C ASP A 287 -7.02 0.11 23.24
N GLY A 288 -6.08 0.49 22.37
CA GLY A 288 -4.75 1.02 22.72
C GLY A 288 -4.30 2.18 21.83
N LYS A 289 -4.49 3.41 22.38
CA LYS A 289 -3.85 4.73 22.16
C LYS A 289 -3.43 5.20 20.75
N ARG A 290 -3.83 6.44 20.47
CA ARG A 290 -3.83 7.15 19.19
C ARG A 290 -3.07 8.46 19.40
N GLY A 291 -1.73 8.41 19.33
CA GLY A 291 -0.85 9.57 19.54
C GLY A 291 0.17 9.75 18.41
N ASP A 292 1.10 8.81 18.25
CA ASP A 292 2.34 9.10 17.50
C ASP A 292 2.41 8.42 16.12
N ARG A 293 1.25 8.31 15.47
CA ARG A 293 1.04 7.49 14.26
C ARG A 293 1.55 8.11 12.94
N LEU A 294 2.09 9.33 12.96
CA LEU A 294 2.17 10.18 11.78
C LEU A 294 3.44 10.01 10.92
N TYR A 295 4.61 9.64 11.47
CA TYR A 295 5.84 9.60 10.66
C TYR A 295 6.00 8.31 9.81
N CYS A 296 5.64 7.11 10.29
CA CYS A 296 5.59 5.91 9.42
C CYS A 296 4.30 5.84 8.55
N GLN A 297 3.28 6.69 8.78
CA GLN A 297 2.04 6.65 7.99
C GLN A 297 2.21 7.15 6.55
N GLN A 298 3.22 7.99 6.31
CA GLN A 298 3.47 8.59 4.99
C GLN A 298 3.93 7.57 3.94
N TYR A 299 4.38 6.40 4.39
CA TYR A 299 4.72 5.25 3.54
C TYR A 299 3.75 4.06 3.71
N SER A 300 2.63 4.16 4.44
CA SER A 300 1.79 3.03 4.89
C SER A 300 0.91 2.33 3.82
N ALA A 301 1.38 2.16 2.59
CA ALA A 301 0.46 1.89 1.49
C ALA A 301 0.93 1.05 0.29
N GLY A 302 2.06 0.34 0.38
CA GLY A 302 2.62 -0.41 -0.76
C GLY A 302 2.20 -1.87 -0.93
N THR A 303 1.18 -2.38 -0.21
CA THR A 303 0.73 -3.78 -0.38
C THR A 303 -0.73 -3.94 -0.81
N ALA A 304 -1.52 -2.87 -0.86
CA ALA A 304 -2.97 -2.97 -1.09
C ALA A 304 -3.36 -3.65 -2.42
N TRP A 305 -2.52 -3.57 -3.45
CA TRP A 305 -2.79 -4.21 -4.74
C TRP A 305 -2.55 -5.73 -4.74
N LEU A 306 -1.52 -6.23 -4.05
CA LEU A 306 -1.29 -7.68 -3.86
C LEU A 306 -2.39 -8.31 -2.98
N PHE A 307 -3.02 -7.52 -2.10
CA PHE A 307 -4.11 -7.98 -1.24
C PHE A 307 -5.47 -8.14 -1.94
N ILE A 308 -5.69 -7.47 -3.09
CA ILE A 308 -6.95 -7.55 -3.85
C ILE A 308 -7.04 -8.84 -4.68
N VAL A 309 -5.91 -9.42 -5.12
CA VAL A 309 -5.94 -10.50 -6.14
C VAL A 309 -5.80 -11.93 -5.58
N GLY A 310 -5.26 -12.20 -4.39
CA GLY A 310 -5.40 -13.56 -3.84
C GLY A 310 -4.44 -14.01 -2.75
N TRP A 311 -5.04 -14.60 -1.71
CA TRP A 311 -4.44 -15.42 -0.65
C TRP A 311 -3.34 -14.80 0.23
N GLY A 312 -3.78 -14.18 1.33
CA GLY A 312 -3.12 -14.43 2.61
C GLY A 312 -3.76 -15.69 3.15
N LYS A 313 -3.05 -16.82 3.08
CA LYS A 313 -3.41 -18.03 3.81
C LYS A 313 -2.63 -17.96 5.12
N ASP A 314 -3.37 -17.99 6.22
CA ASP A 314 -2.86 -18.33 7.54
C ASP A 314 -2.04 -19.61 7.42
N GLN A 315 -0.72 -19.50 7.66
CA GLN A 315 0.14 -20.49 8.32
C GLN A 315 1.33 -19.76 8.91
#